data_AF-A0A2E3Y0B5-F1
#
_entry.id   AF-A0A2E3Y0B5-F1
#
_cell.length_a   1.000
_cell.length_b   1.000
_cell.length_c   1.000
_cell.angle_alpha   90.00
_cell.angle_beta   90.00
_cell.angle_gamma   90.00
#
_symmetry.space_group_name_H-M   'P 1'
#
loop_
_entity.id
_entity.type
_entity.pdbx_description
1 polymer ?
#
loop_
_entity_poly.entity_id
_entity_poly.type
_entity_poly.pdbx_seq_one_letter_code
_entity_poly.pdbx_strand_id
1 'polypeptide(L)'
;MKIIEQKSIRNQLHNKRKESLNSFSSIEHRLDFFSNKLHKIWINDSKSTDIRATAYSLSNIDGPIIWIVGQNQSPRDLEIIEDLVLSKVTEIIYFGKHETNIKYLFGSKIKYSQLSTIKEAVNMALKNPIKNISVLFSPACSSYITHENYQLRGDYFKNLIDGLD
;
A
#
# COMPACT_ATOMS: atom_id res chain seq x y z
N MET A 1 50.04 -10.79 -11.73
CA MET A 1 49.44 -9.91 -10.70
C MET A 1 47.97 -9.57 -10.95
N LYS A 2 47.58 -8.97 -12.10
CA LYS A 2 46.20 -8.48 -12.37
C LYS A 2 45.06 -9.53 -12.29
N ILE A 3 45.29 -10.80 -12.64
CA ILE A 3 44.23 -11.84 -12.69
C ILE A 3 43.84 -12.34 -11.28
N ILE A 4 44.80 -12.37 -10.34
CA ILE A 4 44.56 -12.82 -8.96
C ILE A 4 43.79 -11.74 -8.19
N GLU A 5 44.10 -10.46 -8.42
CA GLU A 5 43.35 -9.32 -7.87
C GLU A 5 41.91 -9.27 -8.38
N GLN A 6 41.65 -9.53 -9.67
CA GLN A 6 40.29 -9.57 -10.22
C GLN A 6 39.44 -10.71 -9.63
N LYS A 7 40.02 -11.90 -9.41
CA LYS A 7 39.33 -13.01 -8.71
C LYS A 7 39.02 -12.65 -7.26
N SER A 8 39.92 -11.92 -6.59
CA SER A 8 39.73 -11.44 -5.21
C SER A 8 38.57 -10.45 -5.10
N ILE A 9 38.49 -9.45 -5.99
CA ILE A 9 37.42 -8.45 -6.01
C ILE A 9 36.06 -9.10 -6.28
N ARG A 10 36.00 -10.07 -7.21
CA ARG A 10 34.76 -10.79 -7.53
C ARG A 10 34.22 -11.57 -6.33
N ASN A 11 35.10 -12.20 -5.55
CA ASN A 11 34.72 -12.94 -4.35
C ASN A 11 34.27 -11.99 -3.22
N GLN A 12 34.94 -10.84 -3.06
CA GLN A 12 34.51 -9.81 -2.12
C GLN A 12 33.12 -9.25 -2.46
N LEU A 13 32.85 -8.96 -3.74
CA LEU A 13 31.53 -8.51 -4.22
C LEU A 13 30.46 -9.59 -4.00
N HIS A 14 30.79 -10.85 -4.27
CA HIS A 14 29.88 -11.97 -4.05
C HIS A 14 29.53 -12.14 -2.56
N ASN A 15 30.51 -12.05 -1.68
CA ASN A 15 30.30 -12.16 -0.24
C ASN A 15 29.50 -10.97 0.30
N LYS A 16 29.82 -9.74 -0.11
CA LYS A 16 29.02 -8.55 0.22
C LYS A 16 27.56 -8.67 -0.23
N ARG A 17 27.30 -9.19 -1.44
CA ARG A 17 25.93 -9.45 -1.92
C ARG A 17 25.21 -10.48 -1.05
N LYS A 18 25.89 -11.57 -0.66
CA LYS A 18 25.32 -12.57 0.24
C LYS A 18 25.04 -12.00 1.64
N GLU A 19 25.95 -11.22 2.18
CA GLU A 19 25.75 -10.52 3.46
C GLU A 19 24.57 -9.56 3.39
N SER A 20 24.44 -8.76 2.33
CA SER A 20 23.29 -7.86 2.12
C SER A 20 21.97 -8.62 1.98
N LEU A 21 21.95 -9.78 1.28
CA LEU A 21 20.77 -10.63 1.18
C LEU A 21 20.40 -11.29 2.50
N ASN A 22 21.39 -11.62 3.33
CA ASN A 22 21.18 -12.22 4.66
C ASN A 22 20.81 -11.19 5.73
N SER A 23 21.21 -9.92 5.56
CA SER A 23 20.81 -8.80 6.41
C SER A 23 19.49 -8.16 5.97
N PHE A 24 18.84 -8.70 4.94
CA PHE A 24 17.54 -8.23 4.47
C PHE A 24 16.48 -8.64 5.50
N SER A 25 16.32 -7.82 6.54
CA SER A 25 15.12 -7.87 7.38
C SER A 25 13.89 -7.54 6.54
N SER A 26 12.72 -8.02 6.97
CA SER A 26 11.43 -7.70 6.36
C SER A 26 11.35 -6.21 6.04
N ILE A 27 11.03 -5.87 4.79
CA ILE A 27 10.89 -4.47 4.37
C ILE A 27 9.65 -3.92 5.07
N GLU A 28 9.84 -3.15 6.14
CA GLU A 28 8.75 -2.38 6.77
C GLU A 28 7.95 -1.62 5.70
N HIS A 29 6.63 -1.50 5.89
CA HIS A 29 5.69 -0.86 4.95
C HIS A 29 5.43 -1.61 3.63
N ARG A 30 5.74 -2.91 3.57
CA ARG A 30 5.31 -3.81 2.50
C ARG A 30 4.44 -4.91 3.09
N LEU A 31 3.13 -4.85 2.85
CA LEU A 31 2.15 -5.76 3.44
C LEU A 31 2.33 -5.92 4.97
N ASP A 32 2.54 -4.79 5.65
CA ASP A 32 2.78 -4.78 7.10
C ASP A 32 1.44 -4.84 7.84
N PHE A 33 1.13 -5.99 8.44
CA PHE A 33 -0.04 -6.23 9.29
C PHE A 33 0.27 -5.75 10.71
N PHE A 34 -0.11 -4.52 11.03
CA PHE A 34 0.41 -3.86 12.23
C PHE A 34 -0.62 -3.68 13.37
N SER A 35 -1.93 -3.87 13.11
CA SER A 35 -2.96 -3.65 14.14
C SER A 35 -4.26 -4.42 13.89
N ASN A 36 -4.92 -4.86 14.97
CA ASN A 36 -6.30 -5.38 14.97
C ASN A 36 -7.25 -4.50 15.83
N LYS A 37 -7.01 -3.19 15.86
CA LYS A 37 -7.81 -2.24 16.64
C LYS A 37 -9.23 -2.10 16.08
N LEU A 38 -10.19 -1.92 16.99
CA LEU A 38 -11.60 -1.66 16.68
C LEU A 38 -12.21 -2.69 15.70
N HIS A 39 -11.81 -3.95 15.85
CA HIS A 39 -12.24 -5.08 15.01
C HIS A 39 -11.93 -4.88 13.52
N LYS A 40 -10.79 -4.30 13.19
CA LYS A 40 -10.32 -4.14 11.80
C LYS A 40 -8.87 -4.54 11.71
N ILE A 41 -8.52 -5.25 10.64
CA ILE A 41 -7.14 -5.68 10.37
C ILE A 41 -6.49 -4.60 9.52
N TRP A 42 -5.56 -3.83 10.09
CA TRP A 42 -4.92 -2.71 9.41
C TRP A 42 -3.63 -3.13 8.74
N ILE A 43 -3.52 -2.83 7.44
CA ILE A 43 -2.41 -3.26 6.60
C ILE A 43 -1.79 -2.05 5.94
N ASN A 44 -0.50 -1.83 6.20
CA ASN A 44 0.27 -0.73 5.61
C ASN A 44 1.11 -1.22 4.43
N ASP A 45 0.79 -0.68 3.26
CA ASP A 45 1.51 -0.91 2.02
C ASP A 45 1.80 0.43 1.32
N SER A 46 2.20 1.44 2.11
CA SER A 46 2.54 2.78 1.62
C SER A 46 3.64 2.76 0.54
N LYS A 47 4.46 1.70 0.48
CA LYS A 47 5.49 1.53 -0.56
C LYS A 47 4.90 1.29 -1.96
N SER A 48 3.62 0.91 -2.08
CA SER A 48 2.96 0.76 -3.37
C SER A 48 2.70 2.11 -4.03
N THR A 49 3.70 2.55 -4.79
CA THR A 49 3.68 3.83 -5.52
C THR A 49 3.19 3.72 -6.96
N ASP A 50 2.80 2.51 -7.40
CA ASP A 50 2.22 2.23 -8.71
C ASP A 50 1.14 1.13 -8.62
N ILE A 51 0.38 0.96 -9.69
CA ILE A 51 -0.76 0.04 -9.73
C ILE A 51 -0.37 -1.44 -9.66
N ARG A 52 0.83 -1.81 -10.14
CA ARG A 52 1.30 -3.20 -10.14
C ARG A 52 1.71 -3.63 -8.74
N ALA A 53 2.31 -2.72 -7.98
CA ALA A 53 2.58 -2.92 -6.57
C ALA A 53 1.27 -3.11 -5.79
N THR A 54 0.25 -2.30 -6.07
CA THR A 54 -1.09 -2.48 -5.47
C THR A 54 -1.78 -3.78 -5.91
N ALA A 55 -1.62 -4.20 -7.17
CA ALA A 55 -2.12 -5.48 -7.67
C ALA A 55 -1.53 -6.65 -6.87
N TYR A 56 -0.22 -6.62 -6.60
CA TYR A 56 0.44 -7.59 -5.74
C TYR A 56 -0.20 -7.62 -4.36
N SER A 57 -0.44 -6.46 -3.73
CA SER A 57 -1.05 -6.40 -2.41
C SER A 57 -2.48 -6.93 -2.36
N LEU A 58 -3.33 -6.53 -3.32
CA LEU A 58 -4.70 -7.04 -3.45
C LEU A 58 -4.73 -8.56 -3.70
N SER A 59 -3.75 -9.11 -4.42
CA SER A 59 -3.68 -10.55 -4.67
C SER A 59 -3.32 -11.35 -3.41
N ASN A 60 -2.49 -10.80 -2.52
CA ASN A 60 -1.97 -11.48 -1.32
C ASN A 60 -2.83 -11.29 -0.06
N ILE A 61 -3.84 -10.42 -0.10
CA ILE A 61 -4.75 -10.19 1.03
C ILE A 61 -6.08 -10.89 0.74
N ASP A 62 -6.60 -11.58 1.75
CA ASP A 62 -7.92 -12.21 1.68
C ASP A 62 -9.03 -11.16 1.87
N GLY A 63 -10.13 -11.34 1.12
CA GLY A 63 -11.33 -10.52 1.23
C GLY A 63 -12.17 -10.86 2.48
N PRO A 64 -13.04 -9.94 2.93
CA PRO A 64 -13.35 -8.63 2.35
C PRO A 64 -12.33 -7.52 2.68
N ILE A 65 -12.17 -6.56 1.78
CA ILE A 65 -11.20 -5.45 1.89
C ILE A 65 -11.88 -4.08 1.79
N ILE A 66 -11.51 -3.16 2.67
CA ILE A 66 -11.62 -1.71 2.46
C ILE A 66 -10.28 -1.24 1.89
N TRP A 67 -10.28 -0.74 0.66
CA TRP A 67 -9.06 -0.31 -0.01
C TRP A 67 -8.94 1.22 0.04
N ILE A 68 -7.90 1.71 0.72
CA ILE A 68 -7.54 3.12 0.75
C ILE A 68 -6.49 3.38 -0.34
N VAL A 69 -6.86 4.22 -1.31
CA VAL A 69 -6.08 4.54 -2.52
C VAL A 69 -6.03 6.06 -2.74
N GLY A 70 -5.03 6.59 -3.43
CA GLY A 70 -4.82 8.05 -3.58
C GLY A 70 -3.37 8.29 -3.98
N GLN A 71 -2.93 9.27 -4.78
CA GLN A 71 -3.24 10.69 -4.97
C GLN A 71 -2.78 11.12 -6.40
N ASN A 72 -3.40 12.18 -6.92
CA ASN A 72 -2.99 13.13 -7.98
C ASN A 72 -2.70 12.65 -9.41
N GLN A 73 -2.30 11.41 -9.62
CA GLN A 73 -2.28 10.83 -10.97
C GLN A 73 -3.24 9.66 -10.99
N SER A 74 -4.19 9.71 -11.93
CA SER A 74 -4.97 8.52 -12.27
C SER A 74 -3.99 7.40 -12.59
N PRO A 75 -4.01 6.28 -11.84
CA PRO A 75 -3.22 5.13 -12.21
C PRO A 75 -3.62 4.71 -13.63
N ARG A 76 -2.62 4.34 -14.42
CA ARG A 76 -2.84 3.72 -15.73
C ARG A 76 -3.05 2.22 -15.54
N ASP A 77 -3.58 1.56 -16.56
CA ASP A 77 -3.71 0.09 -16.61
C ASP A 77 -4.51 -0.48 -15.42
N LEU A 78 -5.61 0.19 -15.02
CA LEU A 78 -6.46 -0.25 -13.91
C LEU A 78 -7.15 -1.59 -14.19
N GLU A 79 -7.28 -1.96 -15.46
CA GLU A 79 -7.86 -3.22 -15.92
C GLU A 79 -7.16 -4.43 -15.30
N ILE A 80 -5.85 -4.33 -15.00
CA ILE A 80 -5.07 -5.44 -14.41
C ILE A 80 -5.52 -5.82 -12.99
N ILE A 81 -6.22 -4.92 -12.30
CA ILE A 81 -6.72 -5.15 -10.94
C ILE A 81 -8.24 -5.26 -10.90
N GLU A 82 -8.94 -5.14 -12.02
CA GLU A 82 -10.39 -5.04 -12.03
C GLU A 82 -11.05 -6.27 -11.38
N ASP A 83 -10.69 -7.47 -11.83
CA ASP A 83 -11.23 -8.72 -11.28
C ASP A 83 -10.88 -8.92 -9.80
N LEU A 84 -9.65 -8.54 -9.39
CA LEU A 84 -9.23 -8.60 -8.00
C LEU A 84 -10.04 -7.66 -7.11
N VAL A 85 -10.28 -6.44 -7.59
CA VAL A 85 -11.04 -5.42 -6.88
C VAL A 85 -12.51 -5.85 -6.78
N LEU A 86 -13.13 -6.28 -7.88
CA LEU A 86 -14.54 -6.71 -7.89
C LEU A 86 -14.80 -7.96 -7.03
N SER A 87 -13.81 -8.84 -6.86
CA SER A 87 -13.95 -10.07 -6.07
C SER A 87 -13.68 -9.90 -4.57
N LYS A 88 -12.82 -8.95 -4.18
CA LYS A 88 -12.35 -8.84 -2.78
C LYS A 88 -12.69 -7.52 -2.09
N VAL A 89 -12.87 -6.43 -2.84
CA VAL A 89 -13.00 -5.08 -2.27
C VAL A 89 -14.46 -4.71 -2.10
N THR A 90 -14.86 -4.41 -0.86
CA THR A 90 -16.23 -3.97 -0.53
C THR A 90 -16.40 -2.46 -0.56
N GLU A 91 -15.31 -1.72 -0.33
CA GLU A 91 -15.32 -0.27 -0.30
C GLU A 91 -13.97 0.29 -0.76
N ILE A 92 -14.01 1.28 -1.66
CA ILE A 92 -12.86 2.05 -2.10
C ILE A 92 -12.94 3.43 -1.47
N ILE A 93 -11.89 3.81 -0.75
CA ILE A 93 -11.75 5.14 -0.16
C ILE A 93 -10.59 5.84 -0.86
N TYR A 94 -10.92 6.72 -1.78
CA TYR A 94 -9.96 7.55 -2.47
C TYR A 94 -9.61 8.79 -1.64
N PHE A 95 -8.33 9.02 -1.36
CA PHE A 95 -7.85 10.27 -0.77
C PHE A 95 -7.16 11.14 -1.84
N GLY A 96 -7.71 12.31 -2.11
CA GLY A 96 -7.24 13.26 -3.12
C GLY A 96 -8.37 14.12 -3.68
N LYS A 97 -7.99 15.27 -4.26
CA LYS A 97 -8.95 16.32 -4.67
C LYS A 97 -9.46 16.20 -6.11
N HIS A 98 -8.83 15.37 -6.95
CA HIS A 98 -9.19 15.23 -8.36
C HIS A 98 -10.03 13.99 -8.61
N GLU A 99 -10.95 14.05 -9.56
CA GLU A 99 -11.59 12.85 -10.10
C GLU A 99 -10.56 11.95 -10.75
N THR A 100 -10.77 10.63 -10.67
CA THR A 100 -9.81 9.63 -11.12
C THR A 100 -10.46 8.56 -11.98
N ASN A 101 -9.61 7.87 -12.75
CA ASN A 101 -10.00 6.69 -13.51
C ASN A 101 -10.52 5.57 -12.57
N ILE A 102 -10.11 5.57 -11.29
CA ILE A 102 -10.64 4.65 -10.27
C ILE A 102 -12.14 4.91 -10.07
N LYS A 103 -12.55 6.17 -9.90
CA LYS A 103 -13.98 6.54 -9.80
C LYS A 103 -14.74 6.14 -11.05
N TYR A 104 -14.18 6.40 -12.23
CA TYR A 104 -14.80 6.04 -13.50
C TYR A 104 -15.01 4.52 -13.63
N LEU A 105 -13.99 3.72 -13.31
CA LEU A 105 -14.03 2.27 -13.49
C LEU A 105 -14.87 1.56 -12.41
N PHE A 106 -14.76 1.98 -11.15
CA PHE A 106 -15.34 1.27 -10.01
C PHE A 106 -16.50 1.97 -9.32
N GLY A 107 -16.70 3.27 -9.53
CA GLY A 107 -17.64 4.07 -8.73
C GLY A 107 -19.11 3.67 -8.86
N SER A 108 -19.50 2.98 -9.93
CA SER A 108 -20.83 2.39 -10.12
C SER A 108 -20.93 0.94 -9.67
N LYS A 109 -19.81 0.28 -9.35
CA LYS A 109 -19.70 -1.16 -9.07
C LYS A 109 -19.43 -1.45 -7.59
N ILE A 110 -18.68 -0.58 -6.93
CA ILE A 110 -18.23 -0.71 -5.54
C ILE A 110 -18.54 0.57 -4.79
N LYS A 111 -18.86 0.47 -3.49
CA LYS A 111 -19.01 1.63 -2.62
C LYS A 111 -17.74 2.48 -2.70
N TYR A 112 -17.87 3.72 -3.16
CA TYR A 112 -16.76 4.63 -3.40
C TYR A 112 -16.93 5.92 -2.61
N SER A 113 -15.89 6.30 -1.88
CA SER A 113 -15.82 7.58 -1.17
C SER A 113 -14.58 8.35 -1.62
N GLN A 114 -14.72 9.65 -1.86
CA GLN A 114 -13.61 10.55 -2.17
C GLN A 114 -13.46 11.59 -1.05
N LEU A 115 -12.26 11.66 -0.48
CA LEU A 115 -11.91 12.46 0.69
C LEU A 115 -10.62 13.22 0.43
N SER A 116 -10.29 14.23 1.23
CA SER A 116 -9.12 15.07 0.99
C SER A 116 -7.83 14.52 1.60
N THR A 117 -7.93 13.75 2.69
CA THR A 117 -6.76 13.37 3.50
C THR A 117 -6.77 11.90 3.92
N ILE A 118 -5.58 11.36 4.24
CA ILE A 118 -5.46 9.99 4.79
C ILE A 118 -6.21 9.88 6.13
N LYS A 119 -6.20 10.93 6.96
CA LYS A 119 -6.96 10.98 8.22
C LYS A 119 -8.46 10.83 8.00
N GLU A 120 -9.02 11.54 7.02
CA GLU A 120 -10.43 11.37 6.66
C GLU A 120 -10.71 9.95 6.15
N ALA A 121 -9.80 9.38 5.37
CA ALA A 121 -9.94 8.01 4.87
C ALA A 121 -9.95 6.96 5.99
N VAL A 122 -9.07 7.10 6.99
CA VAL A 122 -9.06 6.27 8.20
C VAL A 122 -10.40 6.40 8.95
N ASN A 123 -10.86 7.63 9.18
CA ASN A 123 -12.15 7.87 9.83
C ASN A 123 -13.34 7.28 9.07
N MET A 124 -13.30 7.29 7.74
CA MET A 124 -14.33 6.64 6.91
C MET A 124 -14.27 5.12 7.04
N ALA A 125 -13.08 4.52 6.99
CA ALA A 125 -12.91 3.08 7.19
C ALA A 125 -13.42 2.62 8.55
N LEU A 126 -13.23 3.43 9.60
CA LEU A 126 -13.76 3.19 10.95
C LEU A 126 -15.29 3.15 11.01
N LYS A 127 -15.98 3.96 10.21
CA LYS A 127 -17.46 3.99 10.16
C LYS A 127 -18.05 2.76 9.49
N ASN A 128 -17.26 1.96 8.78
CA ASN A 128 -17.73 0.73 8.18
C ASN A 128 -18.11 -0.29 9.28
N PRO A 129 -19.36 -0.79 9.32
CA PRO A 129 -19.85 -1.62 10.43
C PRO A 129 -19.31 -3.06 10.40
N ILE A 130 -18.66 -3.48 9.31
CA ILE A 130 -18.16 -4.85 9.17
C ILE A 130 -16.97 -5.05 10.14
N LYS A 131 -17.08 -6.08 10.97
CA LYS A 131 -16.03 -6.53 11.90
C LYS A 131 -15.07 -7.49 11.20
N ASN A 132 -13.83 -7.50 11.66
CA ASN A 132 -12.71 -8.31 11.15
C ASN A 132 -12.44 -8.11 9.64
N ILE A 133 -12.83 -6.96 9.10
CA ILE A 133 -12.54 -6.58 7.72
C ILE A 133 -11.10 -6.05 7.60
N SER A 134 -10.44 -6.38 6.50
CA SER A 134 -9.10 -5.86 6.19
C SER A 134 -9.19 -4.42 5.68
N VAL A 135 -8.41 -3.51 6.27
CA VAL A 135 -8.23 -2.14 5.77
C VAL A 135 -6.83 -2.03 5.18
N LEU A 136 -6.76 -2.00 3.85
CA LEU A 136 -5.51 -1.95 3.09
C LEU A 136 -5.19 -0.51 2.69
N PHE A 137 -4.09 0.03 3.20
CA PHE A 137 -3.49 1.26 2.69
C PHE A 137 -2.47 0.93 1.60
N SER A 138 -2.92 0.93 0.34
CA SER A 138 -2.07 0.71 -0.85
C SER A 138 -2.35 1.84 -1.85
N PRO A 139 -1.58 2.95 -1.79
CA PRO A 139 -1.92 4.21 -2.47
C PRO A 139 -1.89 4.16 -4.00
N ALA A 140 -1.15 3.23 -4.61
CA ALA A 140 -0.88 3.18 -6.05
C ALA A 140 -0.27 4.49 -6.61
N CYS A 141 0.33 5.33 -5.76
CA CYS A 141 0.89 6.62 -6.15
C CYS A 141 2.15 7.03 -5.37
N SER A 142 2.91 7.94 -5.98
CA SER A 142 4.05 8.63 -5.39
C SER A 142 3.69 9.38 -4.09
N SER A 143 4.52 9.23 -3.05
CA SER A 143 4.37 9.95 -1.77
C SER A 143 4.78 11.41 -1.83
N TYR A 144 5.67 11.77 -2.75
CA TYR A 144 6.41 13.04 -2.79
C TYR A 144 5.56 14.30 -2.86
N ILE A 145 4.26 14.19 -3.16
CA ILE A 145 3.35 15.33 -3.20
C ILE A 145 2.92 15.74 -1.78
N THR A 146 2.74 14.79 -0.87
CA THR A 146 2.22 15.03 0.49
C THR A 146 3.22 14.70 1.59
N HIS A 147 4.23 13.89 1.30
CA HIS A 147 5.21 13.40 2.26
C HIS A 147 6.58 13.27 1.59
N GLU A 148 7.67 13.45 2.35
CA GLU A 148 9.03 13.38 1.79
C GLU A 148 9.38 12.01 1.22
N ASN A 149 8.76 10.94 1.72
CA ASN A 149 8.96 9.57 1.23
C ASN A 149 7.78 8.67 1.67
N TYR A 150 7.80 7.42 1.18
CA TYR A 150 6.73 6.47 1.46
C TYR A 150 6.74 5.98 2.91
N GLN A 151 7.89 5.98 3.58
CA GLN A 151 8.04 5.59 4.98
C GLN A 151 7.28 6.58 5.88
N LEU A 152 7.55 7.89 5.75
CA LEU A 152 6.86 8.93 6.53
C LEU A 152 5.34 8.92 6.28
N ARG A 153 4.91 8.66 5.03
CA ARG A 153 3.48 8.47 4.73
C ARG A 153 2.91 7.23 5.42
N GLY A 154 3.67 6.14 5.43
CA GLY A 154 3.28 4.90 6.10
C GLY A 154 3.26 5.04 7.62
N ASP A 155 4.20 5.76 8.21
CA ASP A 155 4.25 6.09 9.63
C ASP A 155 3.09 7.00 10.01
N TYR A 156 2.77 8.01 9.19
CA TYR A 156 1.60 8.85 9.38
C TYR A 156 0.32 8.00 9.43
N PHE A 157 0.15 7.06 8.50
CA PHE A 157 -0.97 6.12 8.54
C PHE A 157 -0.98 5.29 9.84
N LYS A 158 0.13 4.64 10.22
CA LYS A 158 0.19 3.87 11.48
C LYS A 158 -0.16 4.70 12.70
N ASN A 159 0.44 5.89 12.83
CA ASN A 159 0.22 6.81 13.95
C ASN A 159 -1.25 7.23 14.09
N LEU A 160 -1.97 7.41 12.97
CA LEU A 160 -3.40 7.69 13.00
C LEU A 160 -4.22 6.55 13.60
N ILE A 161 -3.82 5.29 13.37
CA ILE A 161 -4.48 4.10 13.91
C ILE A 161 -4.05 3.86 15.37
N ASP A 162 -2.77 4.08 15.68
CA ASP A 162 -2.24 3.87 17.03
C ASP A 162 -2.83 4.87 18.03
N GLY A 163 -3.15 6.09 17.59
CA GLY A 163 -3.86 7.10 18.39
C GLY A 163 -5.37 6.89 18.53
N LEU A 164 -5.94 5.78 18.02
CA LEU A 164 -7.34 5.42 18.26
C LEU A 164 -7.48 4.67 19.58
N ASP A 165 -8.42 5.11 20.41
CA ASP A 165 -8.83 4.45 21.66
C ASP A 165 -9.98 3.45 21.43
#